data_AF-A0A851ELR8-F1
#
_entry.id   AF-A0A851ELR8-F1
#
_cell.length_a   1.000
_cell.length_b   1.000
_cell.length_c   1.000
_cell.angle_alpha   90.00
_cell.angle_beta   90.00
_cell.angle_gamma   90.00
#
_symmetry.space_group_name_H-M   'P 1'
#
loop_
_entity.id
_entity.type
_entity.pdbx_description
1 polymer ?
#
loop_
_entity_poly.entity_id
_entity_poly.type
_entity_poly.pdbx_seq_one_letter_code
_entity_poly.pdbx_strand_id
1 'polypeptide(L)'
;PGTYRPYELGQEMGVWVNNSDGVTPAVGQAWPPGDSVFPDYTNPRTVEWWTQLCLEFKDVLDYDGIWIVCLIISALPSLKKRKRSFPHVLLSLLKDMNEPSNFMRGQYPGCADNEINNPPYTPSISDRSLAQKTLCPDSKTFLGDHYNTHSLFGWSQTEPTFNVVQQATGKRAFVLSRSTFVGSGKHGGHWLGDNFSQWKDLRRSVVGILEFNLFGIPYIGADICGFNYNTTYELCLRWMQLGSFYPFSRNHN
;
A
#
# COMPACT_ATOMS: atom_id res chain seq x y z
N PRO A 1 19.89 10.37 18.22
CA PRO A 1 18.68 10.83 17.51
C PRO A 1 19.02 10.96 16.02
N GLY A 2 18.49 10.08 15.18
CA GLY A 2 18.63 10.21 13.73
C GLY A 2 17.48 11.05 13.19
N THR A 3 17.76 11.85 12.16
CA THR A 3 16.73 12.52 11.35
C THR A 3 16.11 11.50 10.39
N TYR A 4 14.84 11.66 10.06
CA TYR A 4 14.17 10.81 9.07
C TYR A 4 13.53 11.71 8.00
N ARG A 5 14.31 11.92 6.93
CA ARG A 5 14.01 12.88 5.86
C ARG A 5 12.59 12.77 5.29
N PRO A 6 12.06 11.57 4.98
CA PRO A 6 10.68 11.44 4.49
C PRO A 6 9.63 12.01 5.43
N TYR A 7 9.79 11.81 6.74
CA TYR A 7 8.86 12.31 7.75
C TYR A 7 9.02 13.82 7.98
N GLU A 8 10.25 14.31 8.11
CA GLU A 8 10.52 15.75 8.34
C GLU A 8 9.99 16.60 7.18
N LEU A 9 10.27 16.18 5.94
CA LEU A 9 9.78 16.88 4.75
C LEU A 9 8.26 16.79 4.62
N GLY A 10 7.67 15.63 4.90
CA GLY A 10 6.21 15.48 4.83
C GLY A 10 5.49 16.29 5.91
N GLN A 11 6.09 16.43 7.10
CA GLN A 11 5.58 17.28 8.17
C GLN A 11 5.66 18.77 7.80
N GLU A 12 6.77 19.20 7.19
CA GLU A 12 6.95 20.57 6.70
C GLU A 12 5.93 20.90 5.60
N MET A 13 5.69 19.97 4.68
CA MET A 13 4.79 20.16 3.55
C MET A 13 3.31 19.95 3.90
N GLY A 14 3.00 19.36 5.06
CA GLY A 14 1.63 19.07 5.50
C GLY A 14 0.91 18.07 4.59
N VAL A 15 1.54 16.93 4.32
CA VAL A 15 1.09 15.93 3.32
C VAL A 15 0.30 14.77 3.92
N TRP A 16 0.05 14.78 5.23
CA TRP A 16 -0.57 13.66 5.94
C TRP A 16 -2.09 13.69 5.88
N VAL A 17 -2.71 12.51 5.98
CA VAL A 17 -4.11 12.36 6.38
C VAL A 17 -4.23 12.83 7.82
N ASN A 18 -5.22 13.66 8.12
CA ASN A 18 -5.44 14.23 9.44
C ASN A 18 -6.59 13.53 10.18
N ASN A 19 -6.61 13.68 11.50
CA ASN A 19 -7.74 13.35 12.35
C ASN A 19 -8.98 14.17 11.95
N SER A 20 -10.11 13.89 12.60
CA SER A 20 -11.37 14.61 12.38
C SER A 20 -11.29 16.13 12.68
N ASP A 21 -10.27 16.57 13.42
CA ASP A 21 -9.95 17.99 13.64
C ASP A 21 -9.40 18.70 12.39
N GLY A 22 -9.00 17.95 11.37
CA GLY A 22 -8.46 18.46 10.11
C GLY A 22 -7.03 19.01 10.19
N VAL A 23 -6.36 18.95 11.35
CA VAL A 23 -5.03 19.58 11.56
C VAL A 23 -4.01 18.60 12.11
N THR A 24 -4.42 17.70 13.00
CA THR A 24 -3.50 16.75 13.64
C THR A 24 -3.33 15.53 12.75
N PRO A 25 -2.10 15.12 12.36
CA PRO A 25 -1.89 13.92 11.56
C PRO A 25 -2.47 12.66 12.21
N ALA A 26 -3.10 11.82 11.42
CA ALA A 26 -3.59 10.52 11.85
C ALA A 26 -2.42 9.56 12.13
N VAL A 27 -2.36 9.02 13.35
CA VAL A 27 -1.25 8.16 13.80
C VAL A 27 -1.72 6.72 13.99
N GLY A 28 -1.17 5.80 13.19
CA GLY A 28 -1.43 4.37 13.23
C GLY A 28 -0.17 3.55 13.51
N GLN A 29 -0.27 2.24 13.30
CA GLN A 29 0.86 1.31 13.40
C GLN A 29 0.99 0.48 12.13
N ALA A 30 2.23 0.27 11.70
CA ALA A 30 2.57 -0.45 10.50
C ALA A 30 3.91 -1.19 10.65
N TRP A 31 4.58 -1.45 9.52
CA TRP A 31 5.83 -2.21 9.47
C TRP A 31 7.00 -1.60 10.25
N PRO A 32 7.33 -0.30 10.08
CA PRO A 32 8.44 0.24 10.84
C PRO A 32 8.05 0.33 12.31
N PRO A 33 8.97 0.03 13.23
CA PRO A 33 8.67 0.00 14.65
C PRO A 33 8.28 1.40 15.14
N GLY A 34 7.10 1.51 15.75
CA GLY A 34 6.60 2.74 16.35
C GLY A 34 5.39 3.33 15.63
N ASP A 35 5.15 4.59 15.92
CA ASP A 35 4.03 5.36 15.39
C ASP A 35 4.24 5.67 13.92
N SER A 36 3.14 5.74 13.18
CA SER A 36 3.16 5.87 11.74
C SER A 36 2.11 6.84 11.22
N VAL A 37 2.47 7.67 10.25
CA VAL A 37 1.58 8.60 9.54
C VAL A 37 1.36 8.16 8.10
N PHE A 38 0.23 8.62 7.54
CA PHE A 38 -0.27 8.18 6.23
C PHE A 38 -0.28 9.36 5.27
N PRO A 39 0.45 9.31 4.14
CA PRO A 39 0.42 10.37 3.14
C PRO A 39 -0.94 10.43 2.44
N ASP A 40 -1.48 11.62 2.27
CA ASP A 40 -2.70 11.86 1.52
C ASP A 40 -2.37 12.10 0.04
N TYR A 41 -2.37 11.04 -0.77
CA TYR A 41 -2.08 11.14 -2.21
C TYR A 41 -3.13 11.89 -3.03
N THR A 42 -4.25 12.28 -2.41
CA THR A 42 -5.24 13.14 -3.08
C THR A 42 -4.85 14.62 -3.05
N ASN A 43 -3.91 14.99 -2.16
CA ASN A 43 -3.32 16.32 -2.08
C ASN A 43 -2.19 16.49 -3.12
N PRO A 44 -2.22 17.51 -3.99
CA PRO A 44 -1.15 17.77 -4.95
C PRO A 44 0.24 17.95 -4.31
N ARG A 45 0.32 18.50 -3.09
CA ARG A 45 1.59 18.64 -2.37
C ARG A 45 2.21 17.30 -2.00
N THR A 46 1.39 16.29 -1.74
CA THR A 46 1.86 14.93 -1.48
C THR A 46 2.47 14.31 -2.73
N VAL A 47 1.97 14.66 -3.92
CA VAL A 47 2.55 14.21 -5.18
C VAL A 47 3.95 14.78 -5.37
N GLU A 48 4.15 16.07 -5.08
CA GLU A 48 5.47 16.72 -5.13
C GLU A 48 6.45 16.09 -4.13
N TRP A 49 6.00 15.94 -2.88
CA TRP A 49 6.74 15.29 -1.82
C TRP A 49 7.17 13.87 -2.20
N TRP A 50 6.24 13.07 -2.73
CA TRP A 50 6.51 11.69 -3.14
C TRP A 50 7.47 11.62 -4.33
N THR A 51 7.30 12.52 -5.28
CA THR A 51 8.16 12.63 -6.46
C THR A 51 9.60 12.92 -6.05
N GLN A 52 9.78 13.91 -5.17
CA GLN A 52 11.10 14.28 -4.66
C GLN A 52 11.77 13.09 -3.96
N LEU A 53 11.07 12.39 -3.07
CA LEU A 53 11.64 11.23 -2.37
C LEU A 53 12.02 10.09 -3.31
N CYS A 54 11.22 9.82 -4.34
CA CYS A 54 11.52 8.77 -5.31
C CYS A 54 12.74 9.12 -6.17
N LEU A 55 12.91 10.39 -6.57
CA LEU A 55 14.07 10.85 -7.33
C LEU A 55 15.33 10.86 -6.46
N GLU A 56 15.25 11.39 -5.24
CA GLU A 56 16.37 11.35 -4.28
C GLU A 56 16.80 9.90 -4.00
N PHE A 57 15.83 8.97 -3.86
CA PHE A 57 16.15 7.56 -3.63
C PHE A 57 16.74 6.86 -4.86
N LYS A 58 16.41 7.32 -6.08
CA LYS A 58 17.00 6.82 -7.33
C LYS A 58 18.50 7.08 -7.39
N ASP A 59 18.95 8.22 -6.87
CA ASP A 59 20.37 8.58 -6.78
C ASP A 59 21.14 7.69 -5.79
N VAL A 60 20.43 7.12 -4.80
CA VAL A 60 21.01 6.16 -3.83
C VAL A 60 20.96 4.73 -4.36
N LEU A 61 19.85 4.34 -4.98
CA LEU A 61 19.62 3.00 -5.53
C LEU A 61 18.97 3.11 -6.91
N ASP A 62 19.69 2.65 -7.92
CA ASP A 62 19.26 2.67 -9.32
C ASP A 62 18.14 1.64 -9.60
N TYR A 63 16.91 1.91 -9.15
CA TYR A 63 15.75 1.00 -9.31
C TYR A 63 15.05 1.14 -10.67
N ASP A 64 14.56 0.04 -11.27
CA ASP A 64 13.86 0.09 -12.57
C ASP A 64 12.34 0.22 -12.46
N GLY A 65 11.78 0.02 -11.27
CA GLY A 65 10.35 0.07 -11.03
C GLY A 65 10.01 0.08 -9.55
N ILE A 66 8.75 0.36 -9.24
CA ILE A 66 8.26 0.49 -7.86
C ILE A 66 7.12 -0.50 -7.62
N TRP A 67 7.25 -1.29 -6.57
CA TRP A 67 6.17 -2.11 -6.03
C TRP A 67 5.51 -1.38 -4.86
N ILE A 68 4.30 -0.89 -5.08
CA ILE A 68 3.46 -0.21 -4.09
C ILE A 68 2.80 -1.26 -3.22
N VAL A 69 3.49 -1.62 -2.14
CA VAL A 69 2.91 -2.50 -1.12
C VAL A 69 2.35 -1.74 0.03
N CYS A 70 3.03 -0.74 0.57
CA CYS A 70 2.66 -0.05 1.80
C CYS A 70 3.50 1.22 1.89
N LEU A 71 2.87 2.41 1.85
CA LEU A 71 3.58 3.66 2.13
C LEU A 71 3.10 4.21 3.45
N ILE A 72 3.74 3.70 4.48
CA ILE A 72 3.53 4.15 5.84
C ILE A 72 4.86 4.66 6.37
N ILE A 73 4.84 5.87 6.91
CA ILE A 73 6.03 6.57 7.36
C ILE A 73 6.04 6.58 8.86
N SER A 74 7.06 5.98 9.46
CA SER A 74 7.22 6.04 10.90
C SER A 74 7.56 7.44 11.37
N ALA A 75 6.78 7.93 12.32
CA ALA A 75 7.14 9.05 13.18
C ALA A 75 8.02 8.51 14.31
N LEU A 76 9.35 8.64 14.22
CA LEU A 76 10.22 8.43 15.39
C LEU A 76 10.98 9.72 15.69
N PRO A 77 10.87 10.21 16.93
CA PRO A 77 12.02 10.06 17.81
C PRO A 77 11.63 9.55 19.21
N SER A 78 11.36 8.26 19.36
CA SER A 78 11.37 7.60 20.68
C SER A 78 11.78 6.13 20.57
N LEU A 79 13.09 5.90 20.54
CA LEU A 79 13.66 4.60 20.91
C LEU A 79 14.51 4.78 22.16
N LYS A 80 13.87 4.66 23.33
CA LYS A 80 14.56 4.14 24.51
C LYS A 80 15.00 2.70 24.21
N LYS A 81 16.30 2.55 23.98
CA LYS A 81 17.09 1.32 24.13
C LYS A 81 16.53 0.04 23.48
N ARG A 82 16.91 -0.21 22.22
CA ARG A 82 17.42 -1.54 21.82
C ARG A 82 18.37 -1.38 20.63
N LYS A 83 19.67 -1.48 20.91
CA LYS A 83 20.71 -1.63 19.87
C LYS A 83 20.47 -2.96 19.15
N ARG A 84 19.86 -2.92 17.97
CA ARG A 84 20.15 -3.88 16.90
C ARG A 84 20.65 -3.07 15.72
N SER A 85 21.94 -3.23 15.46
CA SER A 85 22.62 -2.75 14.27
C SER A 85 21.98 -3.38 13.03
N PHE A 86 21.19 -2.60 12.30
CA PHE A 86 20.91 -2.86 10.89
C PHE A 86 21.46 -1.66 10.11
N PRO A 87 22.63 -1.77 9.48
CA PRO A 87 23.03 -0.82 8.47
C PRO A 87 22.21 -1.18 7.23
N HIS A 88 21.17 -0.38 6.95
CA HIS A 88 20.50 -0.15 5.67
C HIS A 88 19.10 0.35 5.99
N VAL A 89 18.92 1.67 5.84
CA VAL A 89 17.61 2.31 5.80
C VAL A 89 17.00 1.92 4.45
N LEU A 90 16.49 0.68 4.40
CA LEU A 90 15.61 0.25 3.34
C LEU A 90 14.29 0.96 3.62
N LEU A 91 13.89 1.89 2.76
CA LEU A 91 12.49 2.29 2.64
C LEU A 91 11.71 0.98 2.62
N SER A 92 10.91 0.68 3.66
CA SER A 92 10.35 -0.66 3.84
C SER A 92 9.22 -0.91 2.84
N LEU A 93 9.61 -1.16 1.59
CA LEU A 93 8.79 -1.51 0.43
C LEU A 93 8.45 -3.01 0.43
N LEU A 94 8.48 -3.68 1.59
CA LEU A 94 8.35 -5.12 1.70
C LEU A 94 7.38 -5.49 2.81
N LYS A 95 6.09 -5.31 2.52
CA LYS A 95 4.99 -6.28 2.72
C LYS A 95 3.63 -5.64 2.41
N ASP A 96 2.82 -6.42 1.70
CA ASP A 96 1.47 -6.23 1.17
C ASP A 96 0.49 -5.47 2.09
N MET A 97 0.30 -4.13 1.97
CA MET A 97 -0.97 -3.37 2.23
C MET A 97 -0.96 -1.88 1.75
N ASN A 98 -1.64 -1.53 0.64
CA ASN A 98 -1.64 -0.16 0.04
C ASN A 98 -2.99 0.59 0.13
N GLU A 99 -3.98 0.02 0.80
CA GLU A 99 -4.99 0.84 1.51
C GLU A 99 -4.28 1.47 2.72
N PRO A 100 -4.79 2.52 3.38
CA PRO A 100 -4.12 3.12 4.53
C PRO A 100 -4.12 2.14 5.70
N SER A 101 -3.18 1.22 5.63
CA SER A 101 -3.16 -0.04 6.34
C SER A 101 -2.72 0.18 7.76
N ASN A 102 -3.62 -0.06 8.68
CA ASN A 102 -3.30 0.08 10.07
C ASN A 102 -3.36 -1.29 10.72
N PHE A 103 -2.32 -1.69 11.46
CA PHE A 103 -2.39 -2.92 12.25
C PHE A 103 -3.36 -2.80 13.44
N MET A 104 -3.80 -1.57 13.74
CA MET A 104 -4.84 -1.28 14.72
C MET A 104 -6.21 -1.09 14.04
N ARG A 105 -7.26 -1.03 14.88
CA ARG A 105 -8.60 -0.61 14.45
C ARG A 105 -8.71 0.91 14.62
N GLY A 106 -8.62 1.65 13.52
CA GLY A 106 -8.50 3.11 13.53
C GLY A 106 -7.13 3.61 14.00
N GLN A 107 -6.97 4.93 14.07
CA GLN A 107 -5.75 5.59 14.62
C GLN A 107 -5.79 5.74 16.14
N TYR A 108 -4.66 6.08 16.77
CA TYR A 108 -4.59 6.46 18.17
C TYR A 108 -5.22 7.85 18.40
N PRO A 109 -6.06 8.08 19.44
CA PRO A 109 -6.42 7.17 20.54
C PRO A 109 -7.61 6.23 20.25
N GLY A 110 -8.22 6.33 19.07
CA GLY A 110 -9.36 5.54 18.62
C GLY A 110 -10.24 6.37 17.68
N CYS A 111 -11.32 5.78 17.18
CA CYS A 111 -12.32 6.50 16.38
C CYS A 111 -13.43 7.04 17.29
N ALA A 112 -13.90 8.26 17.02
CA ALA A 112 -15.03 8.84 17.72
C ALA A 112 -16.33 8.08 17.43
N ASP A 113 -17.27 8.07 18.37
CA ASP A 113 -18.59 7.48 18.13
C ASP A 113 -19.48 8.49 17.40
N ASN A 114 -19.64 8.30 16.09
CA ASN A 114 -20.45 9.16 15.22
C ASN A 114 -20.99 8.35 14.03
N GLU A 115 -21.93 8.93 13.28
CA GLU A 115 -22.59 8.27 12.15
C GLU A 115 -21.66 7.96 10.97
N ILE A 116 -20.46 8.56 10.92
CA ILE A 116 -19.47 8.31 9.86
C ILE A 116 -18.64 7.06 10.21
N ASN A 117 -18.19 6.96 11.46
CA ASN A 117 -17.43 5.80 11.94
C ASN A 117 -18.32 4.58 12.19
N ASN A 118 -19.57 4.81 12.63
CA ASN A 118 -20.59 3.81 12.93
C ASN A 118 -21.89 4.13 12.17
N PRO A 119 -21.94 3.91 10.85
CA PRO A 119 -23.13 4.22 10.05
C PRO A 119 -24.30 3.29 10.38
N PRO A 120 -25.55 3.75 10.16
CA PRO A 120 -26.76 2.95 10.44
C PRO A 120 -26.81 1.65 9.63
N TYR A 121 -26.15 1.61 8.47
CA TYR A 121 -25.97 0.41 7.67
C TYR A 121 -24.49 0.17 7.42
N THR A 122 -23.99 -0.99 7.86
CA THR A 122 -22.65 -1.47 7.53
C THR A 122 -22.80 -2.68 6.59
N PRO A 123 -22.22 -2.63 5.38
CA PRO A 123 -22.19 -3.78 4.47
C PRO A 123 -21.50 -4.99 5.10
N SER A 124 -21.60 -6.16 4.47
CA SER A 124 -20.95 -7.40 4.95
C SER A 124 -19.44 -7.40 4.70
N ILE A 125 -18.73 -6.46 5.34
CA ILE A 125 -17.27 -6.36 5.37
C ILE A 125 -16.68 -7.20 6.49
N SER A 126 -15.38 -7.51 6.39
CA SER A 126 -14.64 -8.19 7.45
C SER A 126 -14.79 -7.46 8.79
N ASP A 127 -15.11 -8.19 9.85
CA ASP A 127 -15.30 -7.70 11.22
C ASP A 127 -16.38 -6.61 11.42
N ARG A 128 -17.24 -6.36 10.41
CA ARG A 128 -18.37 -5.41 10.45
C ARG A 128 -18.01 -4.01 10.97
N SER A 129 -16.77 -3.55 10.76
CA SER A 129 -16.33 -2.20 11.15
C SER A 129 -15.52 -1.56 10.03
N LEU A 130 -15.88 -0.32 9.68
CA LEU A 130 -15.21 0.43 8.61
C LEU A 130 -13.77 0.82 8.96
N ALA A 131 -13.45 0.97 10.25
CA ALA A 131 -12.10 1.30 10.71
C ALA A 131 -11.21 0.06 10.93
N GLN A 132 -11.72 -1.14 10.62
CA GLN A 132 -10.96 -2.37 10.86
C GLN A 132 -9.75 -2.43 9.92
N LYS A 133 -8.55 -2.51 10.51
CA LYS A 133 -7.26 -2.54 9.81
C LYS A 133 -7.01 -1.33 8.87
N THR A 134 -7.66 -0.21 9.14
CA THR A 134 -7.54 1.03 8.36
C THR A 134 -7.69 2.26 9.28
N LEU A 135 -7.71 3.46 8.70
CA LEU A 135 -7.90 4.73 9.43
C LEU A 135 -9.37 4.93 9.85
N CYS A 136 -9.61 5.89 10.75
CA CYS A 136 -10.97 6.24 11.12
C CYS A 136 -11.70 6.88 9.92
N PRO A 137 -12.94 6.45 9.59
CA PRO A 137 -13.71 7.01 8.49
C PRO A 137 -13.92 8.54 8.53
N ASP A 138 -13.95 9.14 9.72
CA ASP A 138 -14.04 10.60 9.89
C ASP A 138 -12.70 11.36 9.74
N SER A 139 -11.61 10.66 9.42
CA SER A 139 -10.32 11.28 9.10
C SER A 139 -10.43 12.17 7.86
N LYS A 140 -9.63 13.23 7.81
CA LYS A 140 -9.68 14.24 6.74
C LYS A 140 -8.57 14.03 5.72
N THR A 141 -8.96 13.94 4.46
CA THR A 141 -8.11 13.99 3.27
C THR A 141 -8.41 15.29 2.51
N PHE A 142 -7.58 15.62 1.53
CA PHE A 142 -7.72 16.83 0.70
C PHE A 142 -9.02 16.84 -0.11
N LEU A 143 -9.49 15.67 -0.57
CA LEU A 143 -10.78 15.56 -1.28
C LEU A 143 -12.00 15.49 -0.35
N GLY A 144 -11.81 15.28 0.96
CA GLY A 144 -12.88 15.19 1.94
C GLY A 144 -12.67 14.09 2.97
N ASP A 145 -13.76 13.53 3.48
CA ASP A 145 -13.70 12.49 4.52
C ASP A 145 -13.13 11.18 4.00
N HIS A 146 -12.39 10.48 4.86
CA HIS A 146 -11.84 9.17 4.58
C HIS A 146 -12.94 8.15 4.24
N TYR A 147 -14.12 8.29 4.85
CA TYR A 147 -15.32 7.52 4.51
C TYR A 147 -15.62 7.50 3.00
N ASN A 148 -15.46 8.63 2.32
CA ASN A 148 -15.73 8.77 0.89
C ASN A 148 -14.52 8.43 0.01
N THR A 149 -13.31 8.55 0.56
CA THR A 149 -12.04 8.44 -0.20
C THR A 149 -11.26 7.17 0.08
N HIS A 150 -11.70 6.32 1.02
CA HIS A 150 -11.02 5.10 1.45
C HIS A 150 -10.57 4.23 0.26
N SER A 151 -11.52 3.86 -0.61
CA SER A 151 -11.26 3.00 -1.76
C SER A 151 -10.52 3.68 -2.91
N LEU A 152 -10.21 4.98 -2.79
CA LEU A 152 -9.43 5.75 -3.76
C LEU A 152 -7.95 5.85 -3.38
N PHE A 153 -7.55 5.40 -2.18
CA PHE A 153 -6.20 5.62 -1.66
C PHE A 153 -5.10 4.99 -2.54
N GLY A 154 -5.24 3.70 -2.90
CA GLY A 154 -4.30 3.05 -3.80
C GLY A 154 -4.34 3.62 -5.23
N TRP A 155 -5.51 4.07 -5.66
CA TRP A 155 -5.70 4.69 -6.98
C TRP A 155 -4.99 6.05 -7.08
N SER A 156 -5.16 6.93 -6.10
CA SER A 156 -4.54 8.26 -6.07
C SER A 156 -3.02 8.20 -5.94
N GLN A 157 -2.48 7.12 -5.39
CA GLN A 157 -1.04 6.88 -5.28
C GLN A 157 -0.40 6.34 -6.56
N THR A 158 -1.14 5.54 -7.33
CA THR A 158 -0.58 4.78 -8.47
C THR A 158 -0.14 5.72 -9.61
N GLU A 159 -0.94 6.75 -9.94
CA GLU A 159 -0.62 7.71 -10.99
C GLU A 159 0.65 8.55 -10.71
N PRO A 160 0.77 9.21 -9.54
CA PRO A 160 2.02 9.88 -9.13
C PRO A 160 3.25 8.98 -9.22
N THR A 161 3.12 7.73 -8.76
CA THR A 161 4.22 6.77 -8.75
C THR A 161 4.62 6.38 -10.18
N PHE A 162 3.66 6.19 -11.07
CA PHE A 162 3.93 5.92 -12.48
C PHE A 162 4.72 7.06 -13.13
N ASN A 163 4.27 8.30 -12.92
CA ASN A 163 4.89 9.49 -13.51
C ASN A 163 6.33 9.68 -13.01
N VAL A 164 6.58 9.52 -11.70
CA VAL A 164 7.95 9.66 -11.18
C VAL A 164 8.88 8.54 -11.64
N VAL A 165 8.41 7.29 -11.77
CA VAL A 165 9.24 6.19 -12.29
C VAL A 165 9.60 6.45 -13.75
N GLN A 166 8.66 6.97 -14.56
CA GLN A 166 8.96 7.36 -15.94
C GLN A 166 10.01 8.48 -15.98
N GLN A 167 9.88 9.49 -15.11
CA GLN A 167 10.82 10.60 -15.02
C GLN A 167 12.21 10.13 -14.56
N ALA A 168 12.27 9.25 -13.55
CA ALA A 168 13.50 8.75 -12.95
C ALA A 168 14.29 7.83 -13.90
N THR A 169 13.60 7.06 -14.74
CA THR A 169 14.22 6.06 -15.63
C THR A 169 14.33 6.51 -17.08
N GLY A 170 13.54 7.50 -17.51
CA GLY A 170 13.38 7.87 -18.91
C GLY A 170 12.72 6.79 -19.78
N LYS A 171 12.10 5.78 -19.17
CA LYS A 171 11.53 4.59 -19.83
C LYS A 171 10.07 4.38 -19.42
N ARG A 172 9.44 3.33 -19.95
CA ARG A 172 8.12 2.88 -19.46
C ARG A 172 8.26 2.47 -18.00
N ALA A 173 7.41 3.02 -17.14
CA ALA A 173 7.40 2.69 -15.73
C ALA A 173 6.84 1.28 -15.50
N PHE A 174 7.46 0.56 -14.58
CA PHE A 174 6.88 -0.60 -13.92
C PHE A 174 6.38 -0.16 -12.55
N VAL A 175 5.05 -0.18 -12.37
CA VAL A 175 4.39 0.05 -11.09
C VAL A 175 3.45 -1.10 -10.81
N LEU A 176 3.58 -1.71 -9.65
CA LEU A 176 2.72 -2.81 -9.20
C LEU A 176 1.98 -2.35 -7.95
N SER A 177 0.64 -2.39 -7.94
CA SER A 177 -0.21 -1.88 -6.84
C SER A 177 -1.23 -2.92 -6.38
N ARG A 178 -1.50 -2.99 -5.07
CA ARG A 178 -2.43 -4.00 -4.49
C ARG A 178 -3.90 -3.56 -4.57
N SER A 179 -4.24 -2.46 -3.94
CA SER A 179 -5.52 -1.77 -4.02
C SER A 179 -5.61 -1.02 -5.33
N THR A 180 -6.77 -1.15 -5.95
CA THR A 180 -7.08 -0.62 -7.26
C THR A 180 -8.48 -0.04 -7.23
N PHE A 181 -8.73 0.98 -8.05
CA PHE A 181 -10.07 1.46 -8.35
C PHE A 181 -10.27 1.46 -9.87
N VAL A 182 -11.46 1.85 -10.33
CA VAL A 182 -11.77 1.93 -11.76
C VAL A 182 -10.72 2.79 -12.48
N GLY A 183 -10.08 2.23 -13.51
CA GLY A 183 -9.06 2.91 -14.30
C GLY A 183 -7.62 2.74 -13.81
N SER A 184 -7.36 2.04 -12.69
CA SER A 184 -6.00 1.79 -12.18
C SER A 184 -5.06 1.13 -13.21
N GLY A 185 -5.59 0.30 -14.12
CA GLY A 185 -4.81 -0.37 -15.17
C GLY A 185 -4.11 0.56 -16.16
N LYS A 186 -4.46 1.85 -16.19
CA LYS A 186 -3.76 2.87 -16.99
C LYS A 186 -2.35 3.16 -16.45
N HIS A 187 -2.14 3.07 -15.14
CA HIS A 187 -0.93 3.55 -14.48
C HIS A 187 -0.19 2.45 -13.68
N GLY A 188 -0.75 1.25 -13.55
CA GLY A 188 -0.08 0.16 -12.83
C GLY A 188 -0.65 -1.22 -13.11
N GLY A 189 0.15 -2.24 -12.81
CA GLY A 189 -0.29 -3.63 -12.73
C GLY A 189 -0.79 -4.01 -11.34
N HIS A 190 -1.30 -5.22 -11.22
CA HIS A 190 -1.83 -5.77 -9.99
C HIS A 190 -1.36 -7.22 -9.76
N TRP A 191 -1.41 -7.71 -8.53
CA TRP A 191 -1.29 -9.13 -8.17
C TRP A 191 -2.40 -9.46 -7.19
N LEU A 192 -2.90 -10.69 -7.22
CA LEU A 192 -4.05 -11.12 -6.42
C LEU A 192 -3.84 -11.13 -4.88
N GLY A 193 -2.74 -10.57 -4.39
CA GLY A 193 -2.43 -10.45 -2.97
C GLY A 193 -1.89 -11.73 -2.33
N ASP A 194 -1.87 -11.71 -1.01
CA ASP A 194 -1.38 -12.77 -0.11
C ASP A 194 -2.22 -14.06 -0.23
N ASN A 195 -1.93 -14.88 -1.23
CA ASN A 195 -2.55 -16.19 -1.41
C ASN A 195 -1.91 -17.26 -0.50
N PHE A 196 -2.47 -18.49 -0.53
CA PHE A 196 -1.94 -19.62 0.24
C PHE A 196 -1.36 -20.69 -0.69
N SER A 197 -0.33 -21.40 -0.22
CA SER A 197 0.27 -22.58 -0.87
C SER A 197 -0.68 -23.78 -0.85
N GLN A 198 -1.82 -23.67 -1.54
CA GLN A 198 -2.88 -24.68 -1.62
C GLN A 198 -3.43 -24.81 -3.05
N TRP A 199 -3.87 -26.00 -3.44
CA TRP A 199 -4.46 -26.26 -4.77
C TRP A 199 -5.70 -25.41 -5.08
N LYS A 200 -6.46 -25.03 -4.05
CA LYS A 200 -7.64 -24.16 -4.20
C LYS A 200 -7.25 -22.76 -4.67
N ASP A 201 -6.13 -22.22 -4.17
CA ASP A 201 -5.61 -20.90 -4.49
C ASP A 201 -5.02 -20.89 -5.91
N LEU A 202 -4.33 -21.96 -6.30
CA LEU A 202 -3.92 -22.19 -7.69
C LEU A 202 -5.14 -22.14 -8.62
N ARG A 203 -6.23 -22.84 -8.31
CA ARG A 203 -7.45 -22.81 -9.15
C ARG A 203 -8.11 -21.43 -9.18
N ARG A 204 -8.23 -20.76 -8.03
CA ARG A 204 -8.85 -19.43 -7.91
C ARG A 204 -8.07 -18.35 -8.65
N SER A 205 -6.74 -18.48 -8.75
CA SER A 205 -5.90 -17.52 -9.47
C SER A 205 -6.36 -17.29 -10.91
N VAL A 206 -6.80 -18.34 -11.60
CA VAL A 206 -7.26 -18.25 -13.00
C VAL A 206 -8.50 -17.39 -13.12
N VAL A 207 -9.45 -17.55 -12.19
CA VAL A 207 -10.68 -16.75 -12.15
C VAL A 207 -10.35 -15.28 -11.86
N GLY A 208 -9.54 -15.02 -10.84
CA GLY A 208 -9.13 -13.66 -10.48
C GLY A 208 -8.39 -12.94 -11.62
N ILE A 209 -7.48 -13.64 -12.31
CA ILE A 209 -6.77 -13.06 -13.46
C ILE A 209 -7.74 -12.68 -14.59
N LEU A 210 -8.74 -13.52 -14.87
CA LEU A 210 -9.75 -13.22 -15.90
C LEU A 210 -10.64 -12.04 -15.51
N GLU A 211 -11.06 -11.94 -14.25
CA GLU A 211 -11.83 -10.80 -13.72
C GLU A 211 -11.06 -9.48 -13.89
N PHE A 212 -9.78 -9.44 -13.54
CA PHE A 212 -8.97 -8.23 -13.69
C PHE A 212 -8.70 -7.84 -15.14
N ASN A 213 -8.72 -8.79 -16.07
CA ASN A 213 -8.72 -8.47 -17.49
C ASN A 213 -10.03 -7.77 -17.91
N LEU A 214 -11.18 -8.16 -17.34
CA LEU A 214 -12.45 -7.42 -17.55
C LEU A 214 -12.41 -6.03 -16.91
N PHE A 215 -11.70 -5.86 -15.79
CA PHE A 215 -11.52 -4.57 -15.13
C PHE A 215 -10.52 -3.64 -15.85
N GLY A 216 -9.93 -4.09 -16.96
CA GLY A 216 -8.96 -3.31 -17.72
C GLY A 216 -7.58 -3.22 -17.06
N ILE A 217 -7.21 -4.20 -16.24
CA ILE A 217 -5.88 -4.33 -15.61
C ILE A 217 -5.23 -5.62 -16.15
N PRO A 218 -4.72 -5.61 -17.40
CA PRO A 218 -4.23 -6.82 -18.06
C PRO A 218 -2.90 -7.32 -17.50
N TYR A 219 -2.10 -6.45 -16.87
CA TYR A 219 -0.85 -6.82 -16.23
C TYR A 219 -1.12 -7.34 -14.81
N ILE A 220 -1.64 -8.56 -14.75
CA ILE A 220 -2.13 -9.23 -13.54
C ILE A 220 -1.56 -10.65 -13.40
N GLY A 221 -1.34 -11.07 -12.15
CA GLY A 221 -0.85 -12.41 -11.80
C GLY A 221 -1.19 -12.78 -10.35
N ALA A 222 -0.75 -13.97 -9.96
CA ALA A 222 -0.80 -14.43 -8.57
C ALA A 222 0.61 -14.83 -8.12
N ASP A 223 0.83 -14.88 -6.81
CA ASP A 223 2.09 -15.37 -6.27
C ASP A 223 2.23 -16.87 -6.51
N ILE A 224 3.12 -17.20 -7.46
CA ILE A 224 3.35 -18.57 -7.91
C ILE A 224 3.95 -19.38 -6.77
N CYS A 225 3.44 -20.61 -6.60
CA CYS A 225 3.71 -21.54 -5.51
C CYS A 225 3.03 -21.21 -4.18
N GLY A 226 2.50 -20.00 -4.01
CA GLY A 226 1.78 -19.53 -2.82
C GLY A 226 2.67 -18.71 -1.88
N PHE A 227 2.13 -17.61 -1.37
CA PHE A 227 2.82 -16.70 -0.43
C PHE A 227 2.79 -17.23 1.01
N ASN A 228 1.61 -17.61 1.49
CA ASN A 228 1.46 -18.15 2.84
C ASN A 228 1.63 -19.68 2.85
N TYR A 229 2.30 -20.17 3.88
CA TYR A 229 2.64 -21.59 4.12
C TYR A 229 3.71 -22.17 3.19
N ASN A 230 4.38 -23.21 3.67
CA ASN A 230 5.35 -23.96 2.87
C ASN A 230 4.63 -24.71 1.74
N THR A 231 5.08 -24.47 0.51
CA THR A 231 4.61 -25.18 -0.68
C THR A 231 5.17 -26.60 -0.76
N THR A 232 4.50 -27.49 -1.49
CA THR A 232 5.02 -28.82 -1.84
C THR A 232 5.66 -28.80 -3.22
N TYR A 233 6.60 -29.71 -3.47
CA TYR A 233 7.25 -29.81 -4.78
C TYR A 233 6.23 -29.96 -5.92
N GLU A 234 5.22 -30.83 -5.74
CA GLU A 234 4.19 -31.06 -6.75
C GLU A 234 3.34 -29.81 -7.01
N LEU A 235 2.90 -29.13 -5.95
CA LEU A 235 2.09 -27.91 -6.09
C LEU A 235 2.90 -26.83 -6.81
N CYS A 236 4.14 -26.59 -6.38
CA CYS A 236 4.97 -25.55 -6.97
C CYS A 236 5.36 -25.89 -8.42
N LEU A 237 5.62 -27.16 -8.74
CA LEU A 237 5.85 -27.58 -10.13
C LEU A 237 4.65 -27.27 -11.03
N ARG A 238 3.43 -27.61 -10.59
CA ARG A 238 2.21 -27.30 -11.35
C ARG A 238 1.93 -25.81 -11.42
N TRP A 239 2.19 -25.08 -10.34
CA TRP A 239 1.99 -23.64 -10.34
C TRP A 239 3.00 -22.93 -11.22
N MET A 240 4.26 -23.36 -11.28
CA MET A 240 5.24 -22.80 -12.22
C MET A 240 4.85 -23.06 -13.68
N GLN A 241 4.31 -24.23 -14.00
CA GLN A 241 3.78 -24.54 -15.35
C GLN A 241 2.62 -23.63 -15.74
N LEU A 242 1.71 -23.32 -14.80
CA LEU A 242 0.62 -22.39 -15.05
C LEU A 242 1.10 -20.94 -15.07
N GLY A 243 1.96 -20.58 -14.12
CA GLY A 243 2.44 -19.23 -13.86
C GLY A 243 3.29 -18.66 -14.97
N SER A 244 3.98 -19.50 -15.75
CA SER A 244 4.67 -19.08 -16.98
C SER A 244 3.74 -18.49 -18.04
N PHE A 245 2.42 -18.69 -17.91
CA PHE A 245 1.40 -18.12 -18.80
C PHE A 245 0.60 -16.99 -18.15
N TYR A 246 0.92 -16.57 -16.93
CA TYR A 246 0.32 -15.37 -16.36
C TYR A 246 0.86 -14.12 -17.06
N PRO A 247 0.01 -13.11 -17.33
CA PRO A 247 0.47 -11.83 -17.87
C PRO A 247 1.55 -11.17 -16.99
N PHE A 248 1.37 -11.24 -15.67
CA PHE A 248 2.40 -10.93 -14.69
C PHE A 248 2.83 -12.23 -13.98
N SER A 249 4.05 -12.68 -14.23
CA SER A 249 4.59 -13.94 -13.69
C SER A 249 5.61 -13.67 -12.59
N ARG A 250 5.21 -13.84 -11.32
CA ARG A 250 6.06 -13.67 -10.13
C ARG A 250 5.97 -14.89 -9.21
N ASN A 251 7.11 -15.42 -8.77
CA ASN A 251 7.20 -16.33 -7.63
C ASN A 251 7.56 -15.52 -6.39
N HIS A 252 6.74 -15.60 -5.34
CA HIS A 252 6.87 -14.80 -4.11
C HIS A 252 6.41 -15.61 -2.90
N ASN A 253 7.13 -15.45 -1.77
CA ASN A 253 6.95 -16.16 -0.50
C ASN A 253 7.54 -15.34 0.65
#